data_AF-A0A357T410-F1
#
_entry.id   AF-A0A357T410-F1
#
_cell.length_a   1.000
_cell.length_b   1.000
_cell.length_c   1.000
_cell.angle_alpha   90.00
_cell.angle_beta   90.00
_cell.angle_gamma   90.00
#
_symmetry.space_group_name_H-M   'P 1'
#
loop_
_entity.id
_entity.type
_entity.pdbx_description
1 polymer ?
#
loop_
_entity_poly.entity_id
_entity_poly.type
_entity_poly.pdbx_seq_one_letter_code
_entity_poly.pdbx_strand_id
1 'polypeptide(L)'
;MKTIKCLLLVCLMLLVTTSQVLAANLNQPSLSAETLLGNLAQAKKTERIIGGVTLTALGIGTGVLVSTIKSGEDLNKEDVDVLKTVGYWGAGIMIGSGVIILALPSEAENHYKDVKTINDPAARENAAYSSLVFCAEKARTERLVSGTISAGAALYYLFAEPNYYSEENYNKYSGLMFAAAAASSFFIRSAEEKILDQYERGQGYSATEGQHRPSFRMGWLPNGCVTAVYSYQF
;
A
#
# COMPACT_ATOMS: atom_id res chain seq x y z
N MET A 1 15.31 -16.61 -19.90
CA MET A 1 13.84 -16.37 -19.84
C MET A 1 13.11 -16.99 -18.65
N LYS A 2 13.27 -18.28 -18.31
CA LYS A 2 12.52 -18.93 -17.21
C LYS A 2 12.78 -18.31 -15.82
N THR A 3 14.01 -17.93 -15.53
CA THR A 3 14.44 -17.28 -14.27
C THR A 3 13.85 -15.89 -14.06
N ILE A 4 13.78 -15.08 -15.12
CA ILE A 4 13.18 -13.73 -15.09
C ILE A 4 11.68 -13.80 -14.84
N LYS A 5 10.98 -14.78 -15.45
CA LYS A 5 9.55 -15.03 -15.19
C LYS A 5 9.27 -15.45 -13.75
N CYS A 6 10.12 -16.30 -13.15
CA CYS A 6 10.02 -16.64 -11.72
C CYS A 6 10.27 -15.43 -10.81
N LEU A 7 11.25 -14.58 -11.12
CA LEU A 7 11.55 -13.40 -10.31
C LEU A 7 10.40 -12.39 -10.32
N LEU A 8 9.80 -12.17 -11.49
CA LEU A 8 8.63 -11.29 -11.65
C LEU A 8 7.40 -11.85 -10.91
N LEU A 9 7.22 -13.17 -10.90
CA LEU A 9 6.16 -13.86 -10.17
C LEU A 9 6.39 -13.83 -8.65
N VAL A 10 7.63 -13.93 -8.17
CA VAL A 10 7.99 -13.78 -6.75
C VAL A 10 7.80 -12.33 -6.29
N CYS A 11 8.16 -11.33 -7.10
CA CYS A 11 7.87 -9.92 -6.82
C CYS A 11 6.36 -9.65 -6.76
N LEU A 12 5.57 -10.24 -7.69
CA LEU A 12 4.11 -10.13 -7.68
C LEU A 12 3.50 -10.77 -6.43
N MET A 13 4.01 -11.94 -6.00
CA MET A 13 3.55 -12.62 -4.79
C MET A 13 3.89 -11.83 -3.51
N LEU A 14 5.04 -11.16 -3.47
CA LEU A 14 5.44 -10.28 -2.35
C LEU A 14 4.61 -8.99 -2.27
N LEU A 15 4.17 -8.45 -3.41
CA LEU A 15 3.23 -7.32 -3.46
C LEU A 15 1.83 -7.73 -2.97
N VAL A 16 1.41 -8.97 -3.21
CA VAL A 16 0.11 -9.48 -2.73
C VAL A 16 0.11 -9.71 -1.22
N THR A 17 1.22 -10.13 -0.61
CA THR A 17 1.27 -10.41 0.84
C THR A 17 1.30 -9.13 1.70
N THR A 18 1.95 -8.06 1.24
CA THR A 18 1.92 -6.74 1.92
C THR A 18 0.52 -6.14 1.96
N SER A 19 -0.28 -6.38 0.92
CA SER A 19 -1.68 -5.95 0.81
C SER A 19 -2.60 -6.64 1.84
N GLN A 20 -2.32 -7.88 2.22
CA GLN A 20 -3.17 -8.68 3.12
C GLN A 20 -2.99 -8.30 4.59
N VAL A 21 -1.78 -7.93 5.01
CA VAL A 21 -1.51 -7.43 6.38
C VAL A 21 -2.24 -6.10 6.62
N LEU A 22 -2.39 -5.29 5.57
CA LEU A 22 -3.09 -4.01 5.59
C LEU A 22 -4.61 -4.20 5.79
N ALA A 23 -5.23 -5.18 5.13
CA ALA A 23 -6.66 -5.44 5.26
C ALA A 23 -7.07 -5.97 6.65
N ALA A 24 -6.19 -6.67 7.36
CA ALA A 24 -6.51 -7.33 8.63
C ALA A 24 -6.61 -6.34 9.82
N ASN A 25 -5.77 -5.29 9.86
CA ASN A 25 -5.79 -4.31 10.96
C ASN A 25 -6.80 -3.16 10.75
N LEU A 26 -7.29 -2.97 9.53
CA LEU A 26 -8.22 -1.88 9.18
C LEU A 26 -9.69 -2.18 9.49
N ASN A 27 -10.05 -3.43 9.77
CA ASN A 27 -11.46 -3.84 9.94
C ASN A 27 -12.00 -3.72 11.38
N GLN A 28 -11.29 -3.05 12.30
CA GLN A 28 -11.80 -2.84 13.66
C GLN A 28 -12.64 -1.54 13.74
N PRO A 29 -13.88 -1.60 14.27
CA PRO A 29 -14.71 -0.42 14.45
C PRO A 29 -14.26 0.36 15.69
N SER A 30 -13.22 1.20 15.56
CA SER A 30 -12.87 2.18 16.58
C SER A 30 -13.34 3.58 16.15
N LEU A 31 -14.20 4.21 16.95
CA LEU A 31 -14.79 5.52 16.66
C LEU A 31 -13.86 6.72 16.93
N SER A 32 -12.73 6.52 17.63
CA SER A 32 -11.77 7.61 17.94
C SER A 32 -10.72 7.74 16.85
N ALA A 33 -10.48 8.97 16.41
CA ALA A 33 -9.45 9.35 15.46
C ALA A 33 -8.06 9.00 15.98
N GLU A 34 -7.81 9.13 17.30
CA GLU A 34 -6.54 8.72 17.91
C GLU A 34 -6.27 7.22 17.71
N THR A 35 -7.29 6.38 17.91
CA THR A 35 -7.15 4.93 17.75
C THR A 35 -6.93 4.55 16.29
N LEU A 36 -7.67 5.18 15.38
CA LEU A 36 -7.52 4.98 13.94
C LEU A 36 -6.15 5.45 13.43
N LEU A 37 -5.66 6.59 13.90
CA LEU A 37 -4.32 7.09 13.58
C LEU A 37 -3.23 6.18 14.16
N GLY A 38 -3.41 5.66 15.37
CA GLY A 38 -2.50 4.68 15.98
C GLY A 38 -2.42 3.38 15.18
N ASN A 39 -3.57 2.85 14.74
CA ASN A 39 -3.65 1.67 13.88
C ASN A 39 -2.97 1.93 12.52
N LEU A 40 -3.20 3.11 11.92
CA LEU A 40 -2.55 3.51 10.68
C LEU A 40 -1.02 3.61 10.85
N ALA A 41 -0.55 4.24 11.92
CA ALA A 41 0.88 4.37 12.24
C ALA A 41 1.54 3.00 12.44
N GLN A 42 0.88 2.07 13.13
CA GLN A 42 1.37 0.71 13.31
C GLN A 42 1.40 -0.07 12.00
N ALA A 43 0.36 0.06 11.17
CA ALA A 43 0.32 -0.56 9.84
C ALA A 43 1.46 -0.02 8.97
N LYS A 44 1.67 1.30 8.94
CA LYS A 44 2.74 1.95 8.17
C LYS A 44 4.14 1.61 8.67
N LYS A 45 4.32 1.49 9.98
CA LYS A 45 5.57 1.01 10.56
C LYS A 45 5.89 -0.41 10.10
N THR A 46 4.88 -1.28 10.08
CA THR A 46 5.02 -2.67 9.62
C THR A 46 5.32 -2.72 8.13
N GLU A 47 4.59 -1.94 7.32
CA GLU A 47 4.81 -1.80 5.87
C GLU A 47 6.23 -1.33 5.58
N ARG A 48 6.71 -0.31 6.29
CA ARG A 48 8.08 0.20 6.17
C ARG A 48 9.12 -0.90 6.45
N ILE A 49 8.96 -1.64 7.54
CA ILE A 49 9.91 -2.71 7.92
C ILE A 49 9.90 -3.82 6.88
N ILE A 50 8.71 -4.34 6.54
CA ILE A 50 8.58 -5.45 5.60
C ILE A 50 9.04 -5.02 4.21
N GLY A 51 8.57 -3.87 3.72
CA GLY A 51 8.93 -3.32 2.42
C GLY A 51 10.43 -3.08 2.31
N GLY A 52 11.02 -2.41 3.29
CA GLY A 52 12.45 -2.12 3.31
C GLY A 52 13.34 -3.35 3.39
N VAL A 53 13.01 -4.34 4.24
CA VAL A 53 13.72 -5.63 4.31
C VAL A 53 13.59 -6.39 2.99
N THR A 54 12.37 -6.46 2.44
CA THR A 54 12.09 -7.18 1.20
C THR A 54 12.87 -6.58 0.03
N LEU A 55 12.85 -5.25 -0.12
CA LEU A 55 13.54 -4.57 -1.20
C LEU A 55 15.06 -4.77 -1.11
N THR A 56 15.61 -4.70 0.11
CA THR A 56 17.03 -4.94 0.37
C THR A 56 17.41 -6.38 0.03
N ALA A 57 16.61 -7.36 0.48
CA ALA A 57 16.85 -8.77 0.18
C ALA A 57 16.75 -9.08 -1.33
N LEU A 58 15.77 -8.49 -2.02
CA LEU A 58 15.64 -8.60 -3.48
C LEU A 58 16.82 -7.96 -4.22
N GLY A 59 17.29 -6.80 -3.75
CA GLY A 59 18.48 -6.15 -4.30
C GLY A 59 19.73 -7.02 -4.16
N ILE A 60 19.96 -7.59 -2.97
CA ILE A 60 21.07 -8.54 -2.74
C ILE A 60 20.92 -9.78 -3.64
N GLY A 61 19.74 -10.39 -3.68
CA GLY A 61 19.45 -11.55 -4.51
C GLY A 61 19.68 -11.28 -6.00
N THR A 62 19.26 -10.10 -6.47
CA THR A 62 19.50 -9.66 -7.86
C THR A 62 20.99 -9.50 -8.11
N GLY A 63 21.75 -8.88 -7.21
CA GLY A 63 23.20 -8.76 -7.33
C GLY A 63 23.92 -10.10 -7.42
N VAL A 64 23.49 -11.08 -6.60
CA VAL A 64 24.01 -12.46 -6.66
C VAL A 64 23.67 -13.11 -8.00
N LEU A 65 22.42 -13.05 -8.44
CA LEU A 65 22.00 -13.63 -9.72
C LEU A 65 22.76 -13.04 -10.90
N VAL A 66 22.93 -11.71 -10.92
CA VAL A 66 23.68 -10.99 -11.95
C VAL A 66 25.14 -11.43 -11.99
N SER A 67 25.75 -11.69 -10.83
CA SER A 67 27.14 -12.18 -10.76
C SER A 67 27.34 -13.57 -11.39
N THR A 68 26.28 -14.39 -11.42
CA THR A 68 26.35 -15.76 -12.00
C THR A 68 26.19 -15.80 -13.52
N ILE A 69 25.84 -14.68 -14.17
CA ILE A 69 25.68 -14.62 -15.63
C ILE A 69 27.06 -14.79 -16.29
N LYS A 70 27.15 -15.73 -17.24
CA LYS A 70 28.36 -16.05 -18.00
C LYS A 70 28.05 -16.01 -19.50
N SER A 71 29.06 -15.71 -20.30
CA SER A 71 28.97 -15.80 -21.77
C SER A 71 28.78 -17.26 -22.20
N GLY A 72 27.95 -17.48 -23.22
CA GLY A 72 27.62 -18.81 -23.76
C GLY A 72 27.23 -18.71 -25.23
N GLU A 73 26.67 -19.78 -25.82
CA GLU A 73 26.27 -19.81 -27.23
C GLU A 73 25.28 -18.69 -27.62
N ASP A 74 24.39 -18.30 -26.69
CA ASP A 74 23.36 -17.29 -26.94
C ASP A 74 23.76 -15.85 -26.52
N LEU A 75 24.89 -15.67 -25.84
CA LEU A 75 25.28 -14.37 -25.24
C LEU A 75 26.78 -14.11 -25.41
N ASN A 76 27.10 -13.05 -26.17
CA ASN A 76 28.48 -12.58 -26.32
C ASN A 76 28.98 -11.91 -25.04
N LYS A 77 30.30 -11.77 -24.92
CA LYS A 77 30.94 -11.13 -23.74
C LYS A 77 30.46 -9.70 -23.53
N GLU A 78 30.27 -8.96 -24.62
CA GLU A 78 29.80 -7.57 -24.60
C GLU A 78 28.37 -7.46 -24.05
N ASP A 79 27.47 -8.37 -24.46
CA ASP A 79 26.10 -8.44 -23.94
C ASP A 79 26.08 -8.78 -22.45
N VAL A 80 26.96 -9.70 -22.02
CA VAL A 80 27.08 -10.07 -20.60
C VAL A 80 27.56 -8.91 -19.74
N ASP A 81 28.51 -8.11 -20.23
CA ASP A 81 29.03 -6.95 -19.49
C ASP A 81 27.99 -5.83 -19.38
N VAL A 82 27.23 -5.57 -20.45
CA VAL A 82 26.10 -4.62 -20.42
C VAL A 82 25.03 -5.10 -19.44
N LEU A 83 24.63 -6.38 -19.53
CA LEU A 83 23.60 -6.96 -18.67
C LEU A 83 24.01 -6.97 -17.20
N LYS A 84 25.29 -7.24 -16.92
CA LYS A 84 25.85 -7.15 -15.56
C LYS A 84 25.84 -5.74 -15.04
N THR A 85 26.27 -4.77 -15.85
CA THR A 85 26.29 -3.36 -15.46
C THR A 85 24.90 -2.88 -15.10
N VAL A 86 23.91 -3.08 -15.98
CA VAL A 86 22.51 -2.72 -15.72
C VAL A 86 21.96 -3.46 -14.50
N GLY A 87 22.27 -4.75 -14.36
CA GLY A 87 21.85 -5.57 -13.24
C GLY A 87 22.40 -5.10 -11.89
N TYR A 88 23.67 -4.69 -11.82
CA TYR A 88 24.27 -4.15 -10.60
C TYR A 88 23.72 -2.78 -10.24
N TRP A 89 23.47 -1.91 -11.23
CA TRP A 89 22.78 -0.64 -10.98
C TRP A 89 21.37 -0.88 -10.42
N GLY A 90 20.61 -1.80 -11.02
CA GLY A 90 19.29 -2.19 -10.50
C GLY A 90 19.34 -2.73 -9.07
N ALA A 91 20.30 -3.61 -8.78
CA ALA A 91 20.53 -4.13 -7.43
C ALA A 91 20.89 -3.02 -6.43
N GLY A 92 21.77 -2.10 -6.81
CA GLY A 92 22.17 -0.96 -5.98
C GLY A 92 21.01 -0.03 -5.66
N ILE A 93 20.17 0.28 -6.65
CA ILE A 93 18.97 1.10 -6.45
C ILE A 93 18.00 0.41 -5.49
N MET A 94 17.76 -0.89 -5.63
CA MET A 94 16.88 -1.66 -4.73
C MET A 94 17.42 -1.70 -3.29
N ILE A 95 18.71 -1.92 -3.10
CA ILE A 95 19.32 -1.91 -1.76
C ILE A 95 19.21 -0.50 -1.15
N GLY A 96 19.61 0.53 -1.90
CA GLY A 96 19.60 1.91 -1.41
C GLY A 96 18.21 2.36 -1.01
N SER A 97 17.21 2.13 -1.85
CA SER A 97 15.82 2.46 -1.55
C SER A 97 15.26 1.63 -0.38
N GLY A 98 15.63 0.35 -0.26
CA GLY A 98 15.25 -0.48 0.88
C GLY A 98 15.76 0.06 2.21
N VAL A 99 17.04 0.48 2.25
CA VAL A 99 17.65 1.11 3.43
C VAL A 99 17.00 2.44 3.77
N ILE A 100 16.74 3.29 2.77
CA ILE A 100 16.06 4.58 2.99
C ILE A 100 14.66 4.37 3.57
N ILE A 101 13.89 3.42 3.01
CA ILE A 101 12.58 3.07 3.53
C ILE A 101 12.70 2.63 4.99
N LEU A 102 13.65 1.76 5.35
CA LEU A 102 13.84 1.33 6.75
C LEU A 102 14.18 2.47 7.69
N ALA A 103 15.01 3.42 7.24
CA ALA A 103 15.52 4.51 8.07
C ALA A 103 14.46 5.58 8.37
N LEU A 104 13.58 5.89 7.41
CA LEU A 104 12.69 7.05 7.50
C LEU A 104 11.30 6.66 8.01
N PRO A 105 10.85 7.14 9.18
CA PRO A 105 9.48 6.93 9.65
C PRO A 105 8.48 7.58 8.71
N SER A 106 7.33 6.91 8.55
CA SER A 106 6.23 7.44 7.77
C SER A 106 5.59 8.65 8.45
N GLU A 107 4.88 9.48 7.67
CA GLU A 107 4.16 10.64 8.21
C GLU A 107 3.16 10.22 9.29
N ALA A 108 2.43 9.11 9.08
CA ALA A 108 1.50 8.59 10.08
C ALA A 108 2.18 8.24 11.41
N GLU A 109 3.40 7.70 11.37
CA GLU A 109 4.20 7.44 12.58
C GLU A 109 4.63 8.73 13.29
N ASN A 110 5.04 9.74 12.52
CA ASN A 110 5.45 11.04 13.06
C ASN A 110 4.27 11.77 13.69
N HIS A 111 3.16 11.90 12.95
CA HIS A 111 1.95 12.56 13.44
C HIS A 111 1.35 11.85 14.67
N TYR A 112 1.33 10.52 14.70
CA TYR A 112 0.85 9.80 15.89
C TYR A 112 1.74 10.04 17.12
N LYS A 113 3.06 10.12 16.92
CA LYS A 113 4.00 10.43 18.00
C LYS A 113 3.74 11.83 18.57
N ASP A 114 3.47 12.81 17.71
CA ASP A 114 3.20 14.19 18.11
C ASP A 114 1.84 14.31 18.83
N VAL A 115 0.79 13.69 18.30
CA VAL A 115 -0.55 13.66 18.91
C VAL A 115 -0.52 13.09 20.33
N LYS A 116 0.31 12.07 20.58
CA LYS A 116 0.44 11.45 21.91
C LYS A 116 1.03 12.39 22.98
N THR A 117 1.68 13.48 22.58
CA THR A 117 2.23 14.48 23.53
C THR A 117 1.19 15.46 24.05
N ILE A 118 -0.03 15.47 23.48
CA ILE A 118 -1.11 16.36 23.87
C ILE A 118 -1.85 15.78 25.09
N ASN A 119 -1.88 16.55 26.18
CA ASN A 119 -2.52 16.14 27.44
C ASN A 119 -4.04 16.28 27.43
N ASP A 120 -4.57 17.25 26.70
CA ASP A 120 -6.02 17.49 26.61
C ASP A 120 -6.68 16.47 25.66
N PRO A 121 -7.64 15.64 26.13
CA PRO A 121 -8.32 14.65 25.29
C PRO A 121 -9.05 15.25 24.09
N ALA A 122 -9.66 16.44 24.22
CA ALA A 122 -10.41 17.05 23.13
C ALA A 122 -9.48 17.59 22.04
N ALA A 123 -8.42 18.30 22.44
CA ALA A 123 -7.38 18.75 21.51
C ALA A 123 -6.65 17.57 20.84
N ARG A 124 -6.44 16.47 21.56
CA ARG A 124 -5.78 15.26 21.02
C ARG A 124 -6.61 14.58 19.94
N GLU A 125 -7.91 14.42 20.16
CA GLU A 125 -8.82 13.84 19.16
C GLU A 125 -8.91 14.71 17.89
N ASN A 126 -8.96 16.04 18.05
CA ASN A 126 -8.98 16.96 16.90
C ASN A 126 -7.66 16.95 16.12
N ALA A 127 -6.52 16.92 16.82
CA ALA A 127 -5.20 16.80 16.19
C ALA A 127 -5.03 15.45 15.48
N ALA A 128 -5.57 14.36 16.05
CA ALA A 128 -5.58 13.06 15.42
C ALA A 128 -6.43 13.06 14.13
N TYR A 129 -7.61 13.67 14.17
CA TYR A 129 -8.46 13.81 12.99
C TYR A 129 -7.80 14.63 11.89
N SER A 130 -7.23 15.80 12.22
CA SER A 130 -6.49 16.62 11.26
C SER A 130 -5.33 15.85 10.62
N SER A 131 -4.65 15.00 11.39
CA SER A 131 -3.56 14.16 10.88
C SER A 131 -4.05 13.06 9.95
N LEU A 132 -5.22 12.45 10.24
CA LEU A 132 -5.86 11.47 9.35
C LEU A 132 -6.28 12.10 8.03
N VAL A 133 -6.89 13.30 8.07
CA VAL A 133 -7.26 14.06 6.87
C VAL A 133 -6.02 14.35 6.02
N PHE A 134 -4.96 14.89 6.64
CA PHE A 134 -3.71 15.16 5.94
C PHE A 134 -3.11 13.90 5.29
N CYS A 135 -3.05 12.78 6.02
CA CYS A 135 -2.54 11.52 5.48
C CYS A 135 -3.39 11.01 4.31
N ALA A 136 -4.72 11.12 4.41
CA ALA A 136 -5.63 10.70 3.35
C ALA A 136 -5.51 11.58 2.09
N GLU A 137 -5.43 12.90 2.24
CA GLU A 137 -5.26 13.82 1.11
C GLU A 137 -3.91 13.65 0.42
N LYS A 138 -2.84 13.47 1.20
CA LYS A 138 -1.50 13.16 0.65
C LYS A 138 -1.51 11.85 -0.12
N ALA A 139 -2.03 10.76 0.48
CA ALA A 139 -2.10 9.46 -0.17
C ALA A 139 -2.97 9.47 -1.43
N ARG A 140 -4.10 10.19 -1.42
CA ARG A 140 -4.94 10.41 -2.59
C ARG A 140 -4.17 11.13 -3.69
N THR A 141 -3.44 12.19 -3.35
CA THR A 141 -2.66 12.97 -4.32
C THR A 141 -1.56 12.13 -4.95
N GLU A 142 -0.77 11.43 -4.15
CA GLU A 142 0.28 10.53 -4.62
C GLU A 142 -0.27 9.43 -5.53
N ARG A 143 -1.38 8.80 -5.14
CA ARG A 143 -2.08 7.81 -5.93
C ARG A 143 -2.53 8.38 -7.28
N LEU A 144 -3.15 9.56 -7.31
CA LEU A 144 -3.61 10.18 -8.57
C LEU A 144 -2.45 10.60 -9.48
N VAL A 145 -1.36 11.11 -8.91
CA VAL A 145 -0.13 11.43 -9.66
C VAL A 145 0.46 10.17 -10.27
N SER A 146 0.61 9.10 -9.48
CA SER A 146 1.08 7.79 -9.96
C SER A 146 0.17 7.22 -11.06
N GLY A 147 -1.15 7.35 -10.90
CA GLY A 147 -2.12 6.95 -11.91
C GLY A 147 -1.97 7.74 -13.22
N THR A 148 -1.70 9.04 -13.13
CA THR A 148 -1.48 9.91 -14.30
C THR A 148 -0.19 9.54 -15.04
N ILE A 149 0.90 9.32 -14.30
CA ILE A 149 2.18 8.86 -14.88
C ILE A 149 2.00 7.49 -15.56
N SER A 150 1.31 6.57 -14.89
CA SER A 150 1.03 5.23 -15.42
C SER A 150 0.14 5.30 -16.66
N ALA A 151 -0.88 6.17 -16.69
CA ALA A 151 -1.71 6.38 -17.87
C ALA A 151 -0.90 6.94 -19.05
N GLY A 152 -0.01 7.90 -18.80
CA GLY A 152 0.90 8.43 -19.82
C GLY A 152 1.82 7.34 -20.38
N ALA A 153 2.41 6.51 -19.52
CA ALA A 153 3.21 5.36 -19.93
C ALA A 153 2.38 4.34 -20.73
N ALA A 154 1.14 4.07 -20.32
CA ALA A 154 0.25 3.17 -21.04
C ALA A 154 -0.04 3.67 -22.46
N LEU A 155 -0.35 4.96 -22.61
CA LEU A 155 -0.55 5.58 -23.92
C LEU A 155 0.72 5.49 -24.77
N TYR A 156 1.88 5.78 -24.20
CA TYR A 156 3.15 5.64 -24.90
C TYR A 156 3.36 4.21 -25.40
N TYR A 157 3.26 3.20 -24.53
CA TYR A 157 3.53 1.81 -24.94
C TYR A 157 2.45 1.20 -25.84
N LEU A 158 1.19 1.65 -25.78
CA LEU A 158 0.11 1.15 -26.65
C LEU A 158 0.11 1.79 -28.03
N PHE A 159 0.62 3.03 -28.16
CA PHE A 159 0.56 3.80 -29.41
C PHE A 159 1.92 4.14 -30.03
N ALA A 160 3.04 3.89 -29.33
CA ALA A 160 4.36 4.03 -29.92
C ALA A 160 4.61 2.93 -30.97
N GLU A 161 5.13 3.34 -32.12
CA GLU A 161 5.56 2.40 -33.16
C GLU A 161 6.65 1.47 -32.59
N PRO A 162 6.57 0.15 -32.84
CA PRO A 162 7.59 -0.77 -32.37
C PRO A 162 8.94 -0.40 -32.98
N ASN A 163 9.92 -0.11 -32.13
CA ASN A 163 11.27 0.17 -32.57
C ASN A 163 11.89 -1.15 -33.07
N TYR A 164 12.87 -1.10 -33.98
CA TYR A 164 13.50 -2.29 -34.60
C TYR A 164 14.05 -3.32 -33.58
N TYR A 165 14.25 -2.90 -32.33
CA TYR A 165 14.74 -3.70 -31.19
C TYR A 165 13.67 -4.13 -30.17
N SER A 166 12.42 -3.66 -30.27
CA SER A 166 11.35 -4.04 -29.34
C SER A 166 10.37 -4.98 -30.02
N GLU A 167 10.24 -6.20 -29.51
CA GLU A 167 9.17 -7.10 -29.94
C GLU A 167 7.81 -6.42 -29.76
N GLU A 168 6.94 -6.49 -30.76
CA GLU A 168 5.59 -5.91 -30.73
C GLU A 168 4.78 -6.35 -29.50
N ASN A 169 5.02 -7.59 -29.03
CA ASN A 169 4.43 -8.14 -27.82
C ASN A 169 4.86 -7.38 -26.56
N TYR A 170 6.12 -6.93 -26.47
CA TYR A 170 6.64 -6.21 -25.31
C TYR A 170 5.91 -4.89 -25.06
N ASN A 171 5.69 -4.10 -26.12
CA ASN A 171 4.98 -2.83 -26.03
C ASN A 171 3.51 -3.04 -25.61
N LYS A 172 2.83 -4.03 -26.19
CA LYS A 172 1.44 -4.35 -25.85
C LYS A 172 1.29 -4.80 -24.38
N TYR A 173 2.14 -5.70 -23.91
CA TYR A 173 2.08 -6.17 -22.51
C TYR A 173 2.46 -5.07 -21.52
N SER A 174 3.50 -4.29 -21.81
CA SER A 174 3.89 -3.14 -20.99
C SER A 174 2.77 -2.11 -20.92
N GLY A 175 2.15 -1.78 -22.06
CA GLY A 175 1.01 -0.87 -22.15
C GLY A 175 -0.19 -1.33 -21.32
N LEU A 176 -0.58 -2.60 -21.40
CA LEU A 176 -1.65 -3.17 -20.58
C LEU A 176 -1.32 -3.16 -19.08
N MET A 177 -0.08 -3.44 -18.71
CA MET A 177 0.36 -3.38 -17.31
C MET A 177 0.25 -1.96 -16.75
N PHE A 178 0.72 -0.96 -17.50
CA PHE A 178 0.61 0.44 -17.09
C PHE A 178 -0.85 0.92 -17.09
N ALA A 179 -1.70 0.45 -18.01
CA ALA A 179 -3.13 0.74 -18.00
C ALA A 179 -3.81 0.16 -16.74
N ALA A 180 -3.47 -1.06 -16.36
CA ALA A 180 -3.97 -1.68 -15.13
C ALA A 180 -3.49 -0.93 -13.88
N ALA A 181 -2.23 -0.49 -13.85
CA ALA A 181 -1.68 0.32 -12.77
C ALA A 181 -2.35 1.71 -12.68
N ALA A 182 -2.69 2.32 -13.81
CA ALA A 182 -3.45 3.56 -13.85
C ALA A 182 -4.87 3.35 -13.32
N ALA A 183 -5.55 2.28 -13.74
CA ALA A 183 -6.89 1.95 -13.28
C ALA A 183 -6.91 1.67 -11.77
N SER A 184 -5.97 0.88 -11.24
CA SER A 184 -5.88 0.65 -9.79
C SER A 184 -5.66 1.97 -9.06
N SER A 185 -4.77 2.82 -9.58
CA SER A 185 -4.48 4.13 -9.03
C SER A 185 -5.67 5.08 -9.11
N PHE A 186 -6.60 4.98 -10.06
CA PHE A 186 -7.77 5.87 -10.08
C PHE A 186 -8.94 5.34 -9.26
N PHE A 187 -9.16 4.03 -9.24
CA PHE A 187 -10.38 3.43 -8.69
C PHE A 187 -10.21 2.83 -7.29
N ILE A 188 -9.00 2.40 -6.90
CA ILE A 188 -8.77 1.76 -5.61
C ILE A 188 -8.27 2.81 -4.62
N ARG A 189 -9.13 3.18 -3.66
CA ARG A 189 -8.76 4.09 -2.57
C ARG A 189 -7.64 3.52 -1.71
N SER A 190 -6.76 4.40 -1.24
CA SER A 190 -5.67 4.06 -0.33
C SER A 190 -6.18 3.63 1.05
N ALA A 191 -5.31 3.09 1.89
CA ALA A 191 -5.69 2.71 3.26
C ALA A 191 -6.06 3.93 4.11
N GLU A 192 -5.31 5.02 3.95
CA GLU A 192 -5.53 6.31 4.59
C GLU A 192 -6.90 6.89 4.23
N GLU A 193 -7.25 6.87 2.93
CA GLU A 193 -8.57 7.28 2.43
C GLU A 193 -9.69 6.41 3.05
N LYS A 194 -9.47 5.10 3.19
CA LYS A 194 -10.46 4.18 3.78
C LYS A 194 -10.66 4.39 5.29
N ILE A 195 -9.58 4.66 6.03
CA ILE A 195 -9.66 4.94 7.47
C ILE A 195 -10.41 6.24 7.73
N LEU A 196 -10.12 7.29 6.95
CA LEU A 196 -10.85 8.55 7.07
C LEU A 196 -12.34 8.36 6.79
N ASP A 197 -12.68 7.66 5.71
CA ASP A 197 -14.06 7.28 5.37
C ASP A 197 -14.74 6.52 6.52
N GLN A 198 -14.01 5.62 7.18
CA GLN A 198 -14.52 4.85 8.32
C GLN A 198 -14.78 5.75 9.53
N TYR A 199 -13.88 6.70 9.82
CA TYR A 199 -14.08 7.70 10.86
C TYR A 199 -15.30 8.57 10.59
N GLU A 200 -15.41 9.12 9.38
CA GLU A 200 -16.53 10.00 8.98
C GLU A 200 -17.87 9.26 8.99
N ARG A 201 -17.90 8.01 8.52
CA ARG A 201 -19.09 7.16 8.67
C ARG A 201 -19.40 6.90 10.14
N GLY A 202 -18.40 6.57 10.95
CA GLY A 202 -18.56 6.35 12.39
C GLY A 202 -19.11 7.57 13.13
N GLN A 203 -18.60 8.77 12.82
CA GLN A 203 -19.15 10.04 13.33
C GLN A 203 -20.57 10.30 12.80
N GLY A 204 -20.84 10.03 11.52
CA GLY A 204 -22.19 10.10 10.95
C GLY A 204 -23.16 9.19 11.68
N TYR A 205 -22.78 7.93 11.93
CA TYR A 205 -23.55 6.99 12.75
C TYR A 205 -23.73 7.49 14.19
N SER A 206 -22.70 8.08 14.81
CA SER A 206 -22.76 8.63 16.18
C SER A 206 -23.64 9.87 16.29
N ALA A 207 -23.60 10.76 15.28
CA ALA A 207 -24.46 11.94 15.18
C ALA A 207 -25.93 11.55 14.94
N THR A 208 -26.17 10.43 14.24
CA THR A 208 -27.52 9.89 14.04
C THR A 208 -28.01 9.06 15.24
N GLU A 209 -27.12 8.41 16.01
CA GLU A 209 -27.46 7.76 17.29
C GLU A 209 -27.72 8.76 18.43
N GLY A 210 -27.16 9.97 18.35
CA GLY A 210 -27.58 11.11 19.19
C GLY A 210 -29.08 11.47 19.00
N GLN A 211 -29.68 11.02 17.89
CA GLN A 211 -31.12 11.00 17.66
C GLN A 211 -31.70 9.59 17.88
N HIS A 212 -31.76 9.18 19.14
CA HIS A 212 -32.85 8.42 19.76
C HIS A 212 -33.68 7.54 18.79
N ARG A 213 -33.19 6.33 18.47
CA ARG A 213 -34.03 5.30 17.85
C ARG A 213 -34.17 4.08 18.75
N PRO A 214 -35.39 3.50 18.85
CA PRO A 214 -35.58 2.24 19.55
C PRO A 214 -34.67 1.17 18.97
N SER A 215 -33.91 0.50 19.85
CA SER A 215 -33.05 -0.60 19.45
C SER A 215 -33.65 -1.92 19.94
N PHE A 216 -33.86 -2.85 19.02
CA PHE A 216 -34.22 -4.23 19.32
C PHE A 216 -33.02 -5.13 19.03
N ARG A 217 -32.51 -5.81 20.05
CA ARG A 217 -31.44 -6.79 19.91
C ARG A 217 -31.93 -8.15 20.34
N MET A 218 -31.76 -9.15 19.48
CA MET A 218 -32.06 -10.55 19.78
C MET A 218 -30.78 -11.36 19.68
N GLY A 219 -30.52 -12.22 20.66
CA GLY A 219 -29.32 -13.02 20.73
C GLY A 219 -29.56 -14.36 21.40
N TRP A 220 -28.67 -15.29 21.15
CA TRP A 220 -28.65 -16.60 21.78
C TRP A 220 -27.60 -16.59 22.89
N LEU A 221 -28.01 -16.93 24.10
CA LEU A 221 -27.11 -17.06 25.23
C LEU A 221 -26.40 -18.43 25.18
N PRO A 222 -25.20 -18.56 25.76
CA PRO A 222 -24.42 -19.80 25.74
C PRO A 222 -25.12 -21.01 26.39
N ASN A 223 -26.18 -20.77 27.18
CA ASN A 223 -27.02 -21.79 27.79
C ASN A 223 -28.20 -22.24 26.90
N GLY A 224 -28.25 -21.79 25.64
CA GLY A 224 -29.32 -22.11 24.70
C GLY A 224 -30.59 -21.25 24.86
N CYS A 225 -30.61 -20.30 25.80
CA CYS A 225 -31.73 -19.38 25.95
C CYS A 225 -31.70 -18.27 24.89
N VAL A 226 -32.88 -17.82 24.47
CA VAL A 226 -33.02 -16.66 23.60
C VAL A 226 -33.20 -15.42 24.47
N THR A 227 -32.37 -14.40 24.26
CA THR A 227 -32.57 -13.07 24.85
C THR A 227 -33.07 -12.10 23.78
N ALA A 228 -34.08 -11.31 24.12
CA ALA A 228 -34.56 -10.20 23.32
C ALA A 228 -34.59 -8.97 24.22
N VAL A 229 -33.80 -7.96 23.87
CA VAL A 229 -33.70 -6.70 24.59
C VAL A 229 -34.25 -5.60 23.70
N TYR A 230 -35.33 -4.98 24.18
CA TYR A 230 -35.89 -3.78 23.56
C TYR A 230 -35.57 -2.59 24.45
N SER A 231 -34.83 -1.62 23.91
CA SER A 231 -34.50 -0.38 24.61
C SER A 231 -35.24 0.77 23.96
N TYR A 232 -36.02 1.48 24.78
CA TYR A 232 -36.80 2.66 24.42
C TYR A 232 -36.58 3.72 25.50
N GLN A 233 -36.33 4.96 25.11
CA GLN A 233 -36.12 6.10 26.01
C GLN A 233 -37.12 7.19 25.64
N PHE A 234 -37.91 7.66 26.62
CA PHE A 234 -38.84 8.77 26.49
C PHE A 234 -38.12 10.11 26.69
#